data_AF-A0A399ZGJ0-F1
#
_entry.id   AF-A0A399ZGJ0-F1
#
_cell.length_a   1.000
_cell.length_b   1.000
_cell.length_c   1.000
_cell.angle_alpha   90.00
_cell.angle_beta   90.00
_cell.angle_gamma   90.00
#
_symmetry.space_group_name_H-M   'P 1'
#
loop_
_entity.id
_entity.type
_entity.pdbx_description
1 polymer ?
#
loop_
_entity_poly.entity_id
_entity_poly.type
_entity_poly.pdbx_seq_one_letter_code
_entity_poly.pdbx_strand_id
1 'polypeptide(L)'
;MSQANILDRLARFVREVFKTNLEIFLEALKLSPNAQGYVGGSITELLLKQKLEQEYGLEVKRIREKWEGRKHPQHHGDLYFRQPNGCWFVMESKGVKSNSEKWHKLYNYAGLKKFLILHADKIAWIKPQEPVESQIIEWIQANLPKFQNEYASNLYEYEDVKKYLQAFPRRETERSRAIHQLKNFTRDELDRQIAERLAYVMTQVKVLETHFVSGTSGVSQRTLATPRKDEFNWNDYLKQNAKIKGKKTQRTATLVCRR
;
A
#
# COMPACT_ATOMS: atom_id res chain seq x y z
N MET A 1 -17.92 -23.89 -4.60
CA MET A 1 -17.39 -23.95 -5.99
C MET A 1 -16.08 -24.72 -5.95
N SER A 2 -15.91 -25.76 -6.77
CA SER A 2 -14.66 -26.54 -6.80
C SER A 2 -13.55 -25.79 -7.54
N GLN A 3 -12.29 -26.01 -7.16
CA GLN A 3 -11.13 -25.38 -7.80
C GLN A 3 -10.97 -25.77 -9.29
N ALA A 4 -11.39 -26.97 -9.68
CA ALA A 4 -11.38 -27.39 -11.09
C ALA A 4 -12.27 -26.47 -11.97
N ASN A 5 -13.43 -26.07 -11.47
CA ASN A 5 -14.37 -25.22 -12.21
C ASN A 5 -13.80 -23.80 -12.49
N ILE A 6 -13.05 -23.23 -11.54
CA ILE A 6 -12.48 -21.88 -11.75
C ILE A 6 -11.34 -21.89 -12.76
N LEU A 7 -10.51 -22.95 -12.77
CA LEU A 7 -9.40 -23.06 -13.72
C LEU A 7 -9.92 -23.15 -15.16
N ASP A 8 -10.95 -23.96 -15.39
CA ASP A 8 -11.57 -24.09 -16.72
C ASP A 8 -12.19 -22.78 -17.20
N ARG A 9 -12.87 -22.06 -16.30
CA ARG A 9 -13.45 -20.75 -16.60
C ARG A 9 -12.37 -19.71 -16.92
N LEU A 10 -11.26 -19.72 -16.18
CA LEU A 10 -10.13 -18.82 -16.44
C LEU A 10 -9.45 -19.16 -17.77
N ALA A 11 -9.21 -20.44 -18.05
CA ALA A 11 -8.64 -20.90 -19.32
C ALA A 11 -9.52 -20.49 -20.51
N ARG A 12 -10.84 -20.64 -20.39
CA ARG A 12 -11.80 -20.20 -21.41
C ARG A 12 -11.75 -18.69 -21.61
N PHE A 13 -11.81 -17.92 -20.52
CA PHE A 13 -11.72 -16.45 -20.57
C PHE A 13 -10.43 -15.99 -21.26
N VAL A 14 -9.28 -16.56 -20.89
CA VAL A 14 -7.99 -16.19 -21.48
C VAL A 14 -7.95 -16.50 -22.97
N ARG A 15 -8.48 -17.65 -23.38
CA ARG A 15 -8.58 -18.04 -24.78
C ARG A 15 -9.51 -17.14 -25.58
N GLU A 16 -10.66 -16.77 -25.01
CA GLU A 16 -11.68 -16.00 -25.71
C GLU A 16 -11.31 -14.52 -25.83
N VAL A 17 -10.77 -13.92 -24.77
CA VAL A 17 -10.47 -12.49 -24.71
C VAL A 17 -9.08 -12.17 -25.24
N PHE A 18 -8.05 -12.92 -24.81
CA PHE A 18 -6.65 -12.63 -25.16
C PHE A 18 -6.12 -13.50 -26.30
N LYS A 19 -6.93 -14.46 -26.81
CA LYS A 19 -6.57 -15.35 -27.91
C LYS A 19 -5.26 -16.11 -27.67
N THR A 20 -5.02 -16.50 -26.41
CA THR A 20 -3.81 -17.20 -25.98
C THR A 20 -4.13 -18.30 -24.93
N ASN A 21 -3.11 -18.97 -24.39
CA ASN A 21 -3.22 -19.96 -23.33
C ASN A 21 -2.79 -19.39 -21.95
N LEU A 22 -3.03 -20.15 -20.87
CA LEU A 22 -2.72 -19.70 -19.51
C LEU A 22 -1.23 -19.49 -19.26
N GLU A 23 -0.35 -20.29 -19.89
CA GLU A 23 1.10 -20.20 -19.71
C GLU A 23 1.63 -18.87 -20.26
N ILE A 24 1.32 -18.57 -21.52
CA ILE A 24 1.74 -17.31 -22.16
C ILE A 24 1.13 -16.11 -21.44
N PHE A 25 -0.14 -16.21 -21.02
CA PHE A 25 -0.79 -15.14 -20.25
C PHE A 25 -0.10 -14.89 -18.91
N LEU A 26 0.27 -15.94 -18.18
CA LEU A 26 0.99 -15.83 -16.91
C LEU A 26 2.39 -15.23 -17.10
N GLU A 27 3.14 -15.68 -18.10
CA GLU A 27 4.47 -15.14 -18.38
C GLU A 27 4.40 -13.67 -18.81
N ALA A 28 3.43 -13.28 -19.63
CA ALA A 28 3.20 -11.88 -19.98
C ALA A 28 2.88 -11.01 -18.75
N LEU A 29 2.07 -11.52 -17.81
CA LEU A 29 1.81 -10.83 -16.54
C LEU A 29 3.06 -10.73 -15.67
N LYS A 30 3.89 -11.78 -15.60
CA LYS A 30 5.15 -11.76 -14.82
C LYS A 30 6.14 -10.73 -15.35
N LEU A 31 6.26 -10.63 -16.67
CA LEU A 31 7.19 -9.71 -17.34
C LEU A 31 6.76 -8.24 -17.26
N SER A 32 5.50 -7.94 -16.94
CA SER A 32 4.97 -6.57 -16.91
C SER A 32 4.54 -6.15 -15.49
N PRO A 33 5.41 -5.48 -14.72
CA PRO A 33 5.06 -4.93 -13.41
C PRO A 33 3.84 -3.99 -13.46
N ASN A 34 3.68 -3.24 -14.55
CA ASN A 34 2.53 -2.36 -14.75
C ASN A 34 1.23 -3.15 -14.86
N ALA A 35 1.22 -4.25 -15.63
CA ALA A 35 0.04 -5.11 -15.75
C ALA A 35 -0.36 -5.73 -14.40
N GLN A 36 0.62 -6.19 -13.62
CA GLN A 36 0.37 -6.65 -12.25
C GLN A 36 -0.22 -5.54 -11.38
N GLY A 37 0.30 -4.32 -11.49
CA GLY A 37 -0.24 -3.14 -10.81
C GLY A 37 -1.70 -2.87 -11.15
N TYR A 38 -2.07 -2.90 -12.43
CA TYR A 38 -3.45 -2.69 -12.88
C TYR A 38 -4.40 -3.80 -12.41
N VAL A 39 -3.97 -5.07 -12.50
CA VAL A 39 -4.73 -6.21 -12.00
C VAL A 39 -4.90 -6.11 -10.47
N GLY A 40 -3.83 -5.79 -9.74
CA GLY A 40 -3.87 -5.58 -8.29
C GLY A 40 -4.78 -4.43 -7.86
N GLY A 41 -4.77 -3.32 -8.60
CA GLY A 41 -5.71 -2.21 -8.42
C GLY A 41 -7.17 -2.65 -8.58
N SER A 42 -7.45 -3.38 -9.66
CA SER A 42 -8.80 -3.91 -9.96
C SER A 42 -9.28 -4.91 -8.91
N ILE A 43 -8.39 -5.78 -8.41
CA ILE A 43 -8.69 -6.70 -7.31
C ILE A 43 -9.03 -5.92 -6.04
N THR A 44 -8.25 -4.90 -5.71
CA THR A 44 -8.50 -4.07 -4.52
C THR A 44 -9.85 -3.37 -4.59
N GLU A 45 -10.18 -2.79 -5.75
CA GLU A 45 -11.48 -2.15 -6.00
C GLU A 45 -12.64 -3.15 -5.80
N LEU A 46 -12.51 -4.37 -6.36
CA LEU A 46 -13.52 -5.42 -6.25
C LEU A 46 -13.73 -5.89 -4.80
N LEU A 47 -12.65 -6.17 -4.08
CA LEU A 47 -12.71 -6.60 -2.68
C LEU A 47 -13.29 -5.51 -1.78
N LEU A 48 -12.90 -4.25 -2.00
CA LEU A 48 -13.44 -3.12 -1.26
C LEU A 48 -14.94 -2.96 -1.50
N LYS A 49 -15.39 -3.04 -2.77
CA LYS A 49 -16.81 -3.03 -3.11
C LYS A 49 -17.57 -4.15 -2.38
N GLN A 50 -17.08 -5.38 -2.46
CA GLN A 50 -17.72 -6.53 -1.79
C GLN A 50 -17.83 -6.33 -0.29
N LYS A 51 -16.76 -5.85 0.36
CA LYS A 51 -16.76 -5.55 1.80
C LYS A 51 -17.77 -4.46 2.16
N LEU A 52 -17.81 -3.36 1.42
CA LEU A 52 -18.76 -2.26 1.64
C LEU A 52 -20.22 -2.72 1.50
N GLU A 53 -20.51 -3.59 0.54
CA GLU A 53 -21.86 -4.11 0.34
C GLU A 53 -22.23 -5.17 1.39
N GLN A 54 -21.36 -6.15 1.64
CA GLN A 54 -21.68 -7.34 2.42
C GLN A 54 -21.54 -7.12 3.92
N GLU A 55 -20.47 -6.46 4.36
CA GLU A 55 -20.22 -6.26 5.80
C GLU A 55 -20.91 -5.00 6.32
N TYR A 56 -21.05 -3.97 5.47
CA TYR A 56 -21.53 -2.65 5.89
C TYR A 56 -22.88 -2.26 5.31
N GLY A 57 -23.49 -3.10 4.46
CA GLY A 57 -24.83 -2.87 3.91
C GLY A 57 -24.95 -1.60 3.07
N LEU A 58 -23.84 -1.12 2.51
CA LEU A 58 -23.81 0.10 1.71
C LEU A 58 -24.20 -0.20 0.26
N GLU A 59 -24.85 0.76 -0.39
CA GLU A 59 -25.01 0.74 -1.84
C GLU A 59 -23.74 1.24 -2.50
N VAL A 60 -23.14 0.45 -3.38
CA VAL A 60 -21.88 0.79 -4.04
C VAL A 60 -21.99 0.67 -5.56
N LYS A 61 -21.58 1.71 -6.29
CA LYS A 61 -21.57 1.73 -7.76
C LYS A 61 -20.19 2.09 -8.29
N ARG A 62 -19.69 1.36 -9.28
CA ARG A 62 -18.42 1.68 -9.94
C ARG A 62 -18.54 2.91 -10.83
N ILE A 63 -17.56 3.81 -10.72
CA ILE A 63 -17.37 4.93 -11.64
C ILE A 63 -16.57 4.41 -12.84
N ARG A 64 -17.18 4.42 -14.02
CA ARG A 64 -16.49 3.96 -15.24
C ARG A 64 -15.45 4.99 -15.68
N GLU A 65 -14.28 4.50 -16.11
CA GLU A 65 -13.21 5.33 -16.67
C GLU A 65 -13.65 6.01 -17.97
N LYS A 66 -14.26 5.23 -18.88
CA LYS A 66 -14.96 5.74 -20.06
C LYS A 66 -16.39 6.12 -19.66
N TRP A 67 -16.64 7.42 -19.55
CA TRP A 67 -17.95 7.99 -19.23
C TRP A 67 -18.67 8.43 -20.51
N GLU A 68 -19.92 8.01 -20.68
CA GLU A 68 -20.77 8.47 -21.77
C GLU A 68 -21.53 9.72 -21.32
N GLY A 69 -21.36 10.84 -22.05
CA GLY A 69 -21.99 12.12 -21.74
C GLY A 69 -21.15 13.05 -20.84
N ARG A 70 -21.79 14.08 -20.27
CA ARG A 70 -21.10 15.09 -19.46
C ARG A 70 -20.81 14.55 -18.05
N LYS A 71 -19.54 14.21 -17.79
CA LYS A 71 -19.08 13.83 -16.44
C LYS A 71 -19.13 15.07 -15.53
N HIS A 72 -19.77 14.93 -14.37
CA HIS A 72 -19.80 16.03 -13.40
C HIS A 72 -18.36 16.33 -12.93
N PRO A 73 -17.93 17.61 -12.84
CA PRO A 73 -16.53 17.98 -12.54
C PRO A 73 -16.01 17.52 -11.18
N GLN A 74 -16.87 16.97 -10.32
CA GLN A 74 -16.51 16.52 -8.97
C GLN A 74 -16.50 14.97 -8.85
N HIS A 75 -16.72 14.25 -9.95
CA HIS A 75 -16.76 12.79 -9.96
C HIS A 75 -15.38 12.20 -10.26
N HIS A 76 -14.41 12.49 -9.40
CA HIS A 76 -13.05 11.96 -9.46
C HIS A 76 -12.88 10.89 -8.37
N GLY A 77 -13.12 9.63 -8.74
CA GLY A 77 -13.06 8.47 -7.86
C GLY A 77 -13.29 7.18 -8.64
N ASP A 78 -13.16 6.04 -7.96
CA ASP A 78 -13.41 4.70 -8.49
C ASP A 78 -14.82 4.20 -8.17
N LEU A 79 -15.37 4.59 -7.01
CA LEU A 79 -16.65 4.12 -6.50
C LEU A 79 -17.54 5.28 -6.02
N TYR A 80 -18.83 5.20 -6.31
CA TYR A 80 -19.86 5.85 -5.51
C TYR A 80 -20.29 4.91 -4.39
N PHE A 81 -20.51 5.45 -3.19
CA PHE A 81 -21.14 4.68 -2.12
C PHE A 81 -22.10 5.54 -1.30
N ARG A 82 -23.10 4.90 -0.69
CA ARG A 82 -24.01 5.53 0.28
C ARG A 82 -24.59 4.51 1.24
N GLN A 83 -25.05 4.98 2.38
CA GLN A 83 -26.02 4.23 3.18
C GLN A 83 -27.38 4.19 2.47
N PRO A 84 -28.24 3.21 2.77
CA PRO A 84 -29.62 3.23 2.33
C PRO A 84 -30.26 4.57 2.69
N ASN A 85 -30.78 5.28 1.68
CA ASN A 85 -31.37 6.63 1.79
C ASN A 85 -30.41 7.77 2.16
N GLY A 86 -29.10 7.54 2.19
CA GLY A 86 -28.08 8.56 2.44
C GLY A 86 -27.61 9.31 1.18
N CYS A 87 -26.73 10.30 1.39
CA CYS A 87 -26.04 11.00 0.31
C CYS A 87 -25.02 10.09 -0.40
N TRP A 88 -24.82 10.32 -1.69
CA TRP A 88 -23.75 9.69 -2.45
C TRP A 88 -22.40 10.33 -2.14
N PHE A 89 -21.43 9.48 -1.82
CA PHE A 89 -20.03 9.84 -1.66
C PHE A 89 -19.22 9.26 -2.81
N VAL A 90 -18.12 9.94 -3.13
CA VAL A 90 -17.13 9.46 -4.10
C VAL A 90 -15.91 8.99 -3.33
N MET A 91 -15.44 7.79 -3.67
CA MET A 91 -14.24 7.20 -3.10
C MET A 91 -13.27 6.82 -4.22
N GLU A 92 -12.02 7.21 -4.07
CA GLU A 92 -10.91 6.68 -4.83
C GLU A 92 -10.26 5.54 -4.03
N SER A 93 -10.25 4.34 -4.60
CA SER A 93 -9.50 3.20 -4.09
C SER A 93 -8.11 3.22 -4.71
N LYS A 94 -7.16 3.86 -4.01
CA LYS A 94 -5.75 3.60 -4.31
C LYS A 94 -5.46 2.18 -3.83
N GLY A 95 -5.31 1.27 -4.80
CA GLY A 95 -5.03 -0.14 -4.56
C GLY A 95 -3.89 -0.36 -3.57
N VAL A 96 -3.76 -1.60 -3.05
CA VAL A 96 -2.62 -1.95 -2.21
C VAL A 96 -1.35 -1.56 -2.93
N LYS A 97 -0.67 -0.51 -2.46
CA LYS A 97 0.65 -0.14 -2.98
C LYS A 97 1.58 -1.26 -2.57
N SER A 98 1.74 -2.24 -3.45
CA SER A 98 2.64 -3.39 -3.27
C SER A 98 4.12 -2.98 -3.16
N ASN A 99 4.41 -1.68 -3.31
CA ASN A 99 5.73 -1.10 -3.15
C ASN A 99 5.88 -0.24 -1.89
N SER A 100 4.87 -0.14 -1.01
CA SER A 100 4.98 0.66 0.22
C SER A 100 6.17 0.20 1.07
N GLU A 101 6.41 -1.10 1.17
CA GLU A 101 7.57 -1.67 1.87
C GLU A 101 8.90 -1.22 1.25
N LYS A 102 9.01 -1.21 -0.09
CA LYS A 102 10.19 -0.70 -0.81
C LYS A 102 10.34 0.82 -0.59
N TRP A 103 9.24 1.57 -0.69
CA TRP A 103 9.22 3.03 -0.55
C TRP A 103 9.68 3.48 0.84
N HIS A 104 9.23 2.79 1.89
CA HIS A 104 9.66 3.02 3.27
C HIS A 104 11.03 2.39 3.61
N LYS A 105 11.65 1.70 2.65
CA LYS A 105 12.93 1.00 2.79
C LYS A 105 12.92 0.00 3.95
N LEU A 106 11.84 -0.76 4.09
CA LEU A 106 11.69 -1.75 5.17
C LEU A 106 12.70 -2.90 5.07
N TYR A 107 13.34 -3.06 3.91
CA TYR A 107 14.48 -3.97 3.70
C TYR A 107 15.77 -3.56 4.43
N ASN A 108 15.76 -2.41 5.13
CA ASN A 108 16.82 -1.93 6.02
C ASN A 108 16.29 -1.85 7.45
N TYR A 109 17.07 -2.32 8.43
CA TYR A 109 16.67 -2.36 9.84
C TYR A 109 16.19 -1.00 10.37
N ALA A 110 16.93 0.07 10.09
CA ALA A 110 16.58 1.42 10.53
C ALA A 110 15.25 1.91 9.93
N GLY A 111 14.97 1.54 8.67
CA GLY A 111 13.70 1.84 8.01
C GLY A 111 12.54 1.09 8.65
N LEU A 112 12.70 -0.22 8.85
CA LEU A 112 11.71 -1.06 9.52
C LEU A 112 11.41 -0.61 10.95
N LYS A 113 12.44 -0.41 11.79
CA LYS A 113 12.28 0.04 13.18
C LYS A 113 11.51 1.35 13.25
N LYS A 114 11.94 2.35 12.47
CA LYS A 114 11.29 3.66 12.43
C LYS A 114 9.82 3.55 12.00
N PHE A 115 9.54 2.72 11.00
CA PHE A 115 8.19 2.53 10.48
C PHE A 115 7.26 1.88 11.50
N LEU A 116 7.72 0.83 12.21
CA LEU A 116 6.95 0.16 13.25
C LEU A 116 6.69 1.10 14.44
N ILE A 117 7.67 1.91 14.86
CA ILE A 117 7.49 2.88 15.96
C ILE A 117 6.43 3.92 15.58
N LEU A 118 6.50 4.44 14.36
CA LEU A 118 5.56 5.45 13.85
C LEU A 118 4.11 4.95 13.81
N HIS A 119 3.92 3.64 13.70
CA HIS A 119 2.61 3.00 13.54
C HIS A 119 2.25 2.08 14.71
N ALA A 120 2.94 2.22 15.85
CA ALA A 120 2.76 1.37 17.02
C ALA A 120 1.32 1.38 17.55
N ASP A 121 0.60 2.49 17.40
CA ASP A 121 -0.82 2.64 17.74
C ASP A 121 -1.76 1.70 16.97
N LYS A 122 -1.27 1.10 15.88
CA LYS A 122 -2.02 0.19 15.00
C LYS A 122 -1.59 -1.25 15.14
N ILE A 123 -0.60 -1.54 15.97
CA ILE A 123 0.00 -2.86 16.12
C ILE A 123 -0.60 -3.53 17.35
N ALA A 124 -1.41 -4.57 17.14
CA ALA A 124 -2.20 -5.19 18.19
C ALA A 124 -1.38 -5.84 19.35
N TRP A 125 -0.12 -6.18 19.11
CA TRP A 125 0.76 -6.76 20.15
C TRP A 125 1.56 -5.72 20.93
N ILE A 126 1.55 -4.45 20.52
CA ILE A 126 2.17 -3.37 21.27
C ILE A 126 1.32 -3.05 22.48
N LYS A 127 1.93 -3.07 23.65
CA LYS A 127 1.33 -2.61 24.90
C LYS A 127 1.66 -1.13 25.10
N PRO A 128 0.67 -0.22 25.12
CA PRO A 128 0.92 1.23 25.25
C PRO A 128 1.59 1.63 26.57
N GLN A 129 1.47 0.80 27.61
CA GLN A 129 1.98 1.07 28.96
C GLN A 129 3.48 0.76 29.09
N GLU A 130 4.06 0.07 28.12
CA GLU A 130 5.45 -0.37 28.11
C GLU A 130 6.24 0.41 27.04
N PRO A 131 7.57 0.54 27.13
CA PRO A 131 8.37 1.23 26.12
C PRO A 131 8.19 0.61 24.72
N VAL A 132 7.58 1.36 23.81
CA VAL A 132 7.27 0.92 22.43
C VAL A 132 8.53 0.52 21.67
N GLU A 133 9.62 1.29 21.80
CA GLU A 133 10.86 1.02 21.09
C GLU A 133 11.49 -0.33 21.50
N SER A 134 11.51 -0.65 22.80
CA SER A 134 12.04 -1.92 23.30
C SER A 134 11.23 -3.11 22.78
N GLN A 135 9.90 -3.03 22.86
CA GLN A 135 9.00 -4.07 22.33
C GLN A 135 9.23 -4.32 20.84
N ILE A 136 9.45 -3.26 20.05
CA ILE A 136 9.72 -3.39 18.61
C ILE A 136 11.09 -3.99 18.35
N ILE A 137 12.12 -3.58 19.08
CA ILE A 137 13.47 -4.14 18.93
C ILE A 137 13.43 -5.65 19.24
N GLU A 138 12.88 -6.03 20.39
CA GLU A 138 12.74 -7.44 20.78
C GLU A 138 11.94 -8.23 19.76
N TRP A 139 10.84 -7.67 19.25
CA TRP A 139 10.02 -8.32 18.23
C TRP A 139 10.79 -8.52 16.91
N ILE A 140 11.53 -7.51 16.42
CA ILE A 140 12.33 -7.65 15.20
C ILE A 140 13.42 -8.71 15.42
N GLN A 141 14.06 -8.71 16.59
CA GLN A 141 15.09 -9.69 16.93
C GLN A 141 14.56 -11.13 16.94
N ALA A 142 13.37 -11.35 17.49
CA ALA A 142 12.74 -12.66 17.56
C ALA A 142 12.19 -13.14 16.20
N ASN A 143 11.58 -12.25 15.41
CA ASN A 143 10.81 -12.63 14.21
C ASN A 143 11.58 -12.43 12.90
N LEU A 144 12.58 -11.55 12.90
CA LEU A 144 13.39 -11.22 11.73
C LEU A 144 14.91 -11.24 12.07
N PRO A 145 15.44 -12.34 12.64
CA PRO A 145 16.81 -12.42 13.16
C PRO A 145 17.90 -12.12 12.12
N LYS A 146 17.63 -12.30 10.82
CA LYS A 146 18.59 -11.97 9.75
C LYS A 146 19.04 -10.50 9.76
N PHE A 147 18.24 -9.59 10.32
CA PHE A 147 18.65 -8.18 10.48
C PHE A 147 19.79 -7.97 11.48
N GLN A 148 20.06 -8.93 12.36
CA GLN A 148 21.18 -8.85 13.31
C GLN A 148 22.52 -9.18 12.64
N ASN A 149 22.51 -9.97 11.57
CA ASN A 149 23.72 -10.50 10.93
C ASN A 149 23.70 -10.34 9.40
N GLU A 150 23.02 -11.24 8.67
CA GLU A 150 22.99 -11.32 7.21
C GLU A 150 22.58 -9.99 6.55
N TYR A 151 21.66 -9.25 7.17
CA TYR A 151 21.11 -7.98 6.67
C TYR A 151 21.54 -6.77 7.50
N ALA A 152 22.64 -6.88 8.25
CA ALA A 152 23.14 -5.79 9.09
C ALA A 152 23.54 -4.54 8.28
N SER A 153 24.08 -4.71 7.07
CA SER A 153 24.42 -3.60 6.18
C SER A 153 23.22 -3.13 5.36
N ASN A 154 23.04 -1.80 5.28
CA ASN A 154 21.95 -1.20 4.50
C ASN A 154 22.14 -1.38 2.99
N LEU A 155 21.04 -1.65 2.29
CA LEU A 155 20.96 -1.59 0.83
C LEU A 155 20.42 -0.23 0.38
N TYR A 156 20.76 0.14 -0.86
CA TYR A 156 20.26 1.30 -1.55
C TYR A 156 19.96 0.94 -3.01
N GLU A 157 19.00 1.63 -3.62
CA GLU A 157 18.70 1.45 -5.03
C GLU A 157 19.88 1.91 -5.88
N TYR A 158 20.04 1.32 -7.07
CA TYR A 158 21.17 1.60 -7.95
C TYR A 158 21.33 3.09 -8.25
N GLU A 159 20.23 3.79 -8.51
CA GLU A 159 20.22 5.23 -8.74
C GLU A 159 20.67 6.03 -7.51
N ASP A 160 20.27 5.62 -6.31
CA ASP A 160 20.71 6.23 -5.05
C ASP A 160 22.23 6.05 -4.86
N VAL A 161 22.76 4.87 -5.19
CA VAL A 161 24.19 4.56 -5.11
C VAL A 161 24.97 5.41 -6.11
N LYS A 162 24.58 5.43 -7.39
CA LYS A 162 25.27 6.21 -8.44
C LYS A 162 25.23 7.70 -8.16
N LYS A 163 24.06 8.23 -7.80
CA LYS A 163 23.90 9.65 -7.44
C LYS A 163 24.78 10.04 -6.26
N TYR A 164 24.92 9.17 -5.26
CA TYR A 164 25.78 9.45 -4.11
C TYR A 164 27.27 9.43 -4.48
N LEU A 165 27.70 8.44 -5.27
CA LEU A 165 29.11 8.33 -5.70
C LEU A 165 29.56 9.45 -6.64
N GLN A 166 28.62 10.04 -7.40
CA GLN A 166 28.87 11.23 -8.21
C GLN A 166 28.99 12.52 -7.37
N ALA A 167 28.43 12.53 -6.15
CA ALA A 167 28.57 13.66 -5.25
C ALA A 167 29.93 13.58 -4.52
N PHE A 168 30.70 14.67 -4.55
CA PHE A 168 31.97 14.76 -3.83
C PHE A 168 31.80 14.47 -2.33
N PRO A 169 32.64 13.62 -1.72
CA PRO A 169 32.43 13.17 -0.34
C PRO A 169 32.70 14.32 0.64
N ARG A 170 31.78 14.54 1.60
CA ARG A 170 31.94 15.57 2.65
C ARG A 170 32.29 15.04 4.05
N ARG A 171 32.22 13.72 4.30
CA ARG A 171 32.68 13.00 5.52
C ARG A 171 32.33 11.50 5.42
N GLU A 172 33.14 10.64 6.05
CA GLU A 172 32.77 9.24 6.22
C GLU A 172 31.60 9.11 7.22
N THR A 173 30.56 8.41 6.80
CA THR A 173 29.34 8.11 7.54
C THR A 173 28.96 6.64 7.35
N GLU A 174 28.07 6.10 8.20
CA GLU A 174 27.52 4.76 8.03
C GLU A 174 26.90 4.56 6.63
N ARG A 175 26.16 5.56 6.15
CA ARG A 175 25.61 5.58 4.78
C ARG A 175 26.71 5.51 3.72
N SER A 176 27.79 6.28 3.87
CA SER A 176 28.90 6.24 2.91
C SER A 176 29.58 4.88 2.87
N ARG A 177 29.78 4.23 4.03
CA ARG A 177 30.37 2.88 4.11
C ARG A 177 29.50 1.85 3.39
N ALA A 178 28.20 1.87 3.65
CA ALA A 178 27.25 1.00 2.98
C ALA A 178 27.23 1.25 1.46
N ILE A 179 27.18 2.51 1.01
CA ILE A 179 27.19 2.83 -0.42
C ILE A 179 28.49 2.40 -1.11
N HIS A 180 29.65 2.53 -0.44
CA HIS A 180 30.92 2.06 -0.97
C HIS A 180 30.97 0.55 -1.14
N GLN A 181 30.33 -0.23 -0.26
CA GLN A 181 30.19 -1.69 -0.44
C GLN A 181 29.34 -2.03 -1.66
N LEU A 182 28.36 -1.20 -1.99
CA LEU A 182 27.43 -1.41 -3.12
C LEU A 182 27.95 -0.91 -4.47
N LYS A 183 29.12 -0.25 -4.52
CA LYS A 183 29.59 0.49 -5.70
C LYS A 183 29.75 -0.36 -6.97
N ASN A 184 30.07 -1.65 -6.80
CA ASN A 184 30.38 -2.60 -7.88
C ASN A 184 29.17 -3.44 -8.29
N PHE A 185 28.04 -3.31 -7.60
CA PHE A 185 26.84 -4.08 -7.95
C PHE A 185 26.14 -3.46 -9.16
N THR A 186 25.58 -4.33 -9.99
CA THR A 186 24.69 -3.96 -11.09
C THR A 186 23.30 -3.59 -10.56
N ARG A 187 22.47 -2.97 -11.41
CA ARG A 187 21.08 -2.66 -11.07
C ARG A 187 20.32 -3.93 -10.70
N ASP A 188 20.43 -4.97 -11.52
CA ASP A 188 19.69 -6.22 -11.34
C ASP A 188 20.11 -6.96 -10.06
N GLU A 189 21.40 -6.94 -9.70
CA GLU A 189 21.87 -7.56 -8.46
C GLU A 189 21.36 -6.82 -7.21
N LEU A 190 21.30 -5.49 -7.25
CA LEU A 190 20.74 -4.69 -6.15
C LEU A 190 19.22 -4.87 -6.04
N ASP A 191 18.51 -4.84 -7.17
CA ASP A 191 17.06 -5.06 -7.18
C ASP A 191 16.71 -6.47 -6.70
N ARG A 192 17.49 -7.49 -7.09
CA ARG A 192 17.33 -8.86 -6.59
C ARG A 192 17.53 -8.96 -5.07
N GLN A 193 18.60 -8.35 -4.54
CA GLN A 193 18.86 -8.36 -3.09
C GLN A 193 17.79 -7.60 -2.30
N ILE A 194 17.32 -6.46 -2.83
CA ILE A 194 16.22 -5.70 -2.22
C ILE A 194 14.94 -6.54 -2.24
N ALA A 195 14.63 -7.20 -3.35
CA ALA A 195 13.46 -8.07 -3.46
C ALA A 195 13.51 -9.25 -2.49
N GLU A 196 14.67 -9.89 -2.33
CA GLU A 196 14.89 -10.98 -1.38
C GLU A 196 14.64 -10.52 0.06
N ARG A 197 15.22 -9.39 0.47
CA ARG A 197 15.00 -8.84 1.82
C ARG A 197 13.56 -8.41 2.04
N LEU A 198 12.91 -7.82 1.04
CA LEU A 198 11.49 -7.48 1.13
C LEU A 198 10.62 -8.74 1.27
N ALA A 199 10.87 -9.79 0.50
CA ALA A 199 10.16 -11.05 0.62
C ALA A 199 10.29 -11.64 2.04
N TYR A 200 11.49 -11.56 2.62
CA TYR A 200 11.73 -11.95 4.01
C TYR A 200 10.94 -11.11 5.02
N VAL A 201 11.01 -9.77 4.94
CA VAL A 201 10.23 -8.87 5.80
C VAL A 201 8.72 -9.17 5.69
N MET A 202 8.25 -9.40 4.47
CA MET A 202 6.83 -9.66 4.17
C MET A 202 6.31 -11.02 4.66
N THR A 203 7.18 -11.88 5.19
CA THR A 203 6.73 -13.05 5.95
C THR A 203 6.05 -12.63 7.26
N GLN A 204 6.49 -11.52 7.85
CA GLN A 204 6.02 -11.02 9.15
C GLN A 204 5.23 -9.72 9.05
N VAL A 205 5.68 -8.78 8.20
CA VAL A 205 5.12 -7.43 8.09
C VAL A 205 4.65 -7.16 6.68
N LYS A 206 3.35 -6.91 6.50
CA LYS A 206 2.79 -6.40 5.25
C LYS A 206 2.14 -5.06 5.48
N VAL A 207 2.39 -4.13 4.56
CA VAL A 207 1.91 -2.75 4.66
C VAL A 207 0.76 -2.55 3.70
N LEU A 208 -0.39 -2.15 4.24
CA LEU A 208 -1.51 -1.67 3.46
C LEU A 208 -1.61 -0.15 3.62
N GLU A 209 -1.10 0.61 2.64
CA GLU A 209 -1.34 2.05 2.59
C GLU A 209 -2.56 2.38 1.74
N THR A 210 -3.64 2.80 2.40
CA THR A 210 -4.82 3.36 1.71
C THR A 210 -4.74 4.87 1.70
N HIS A 211 -5.07 5.46 0.54
CA HIS A 211 -5.22 6.90 0.40
C HIS A 211 -6.70 7.18 0.24
N PHE A 212 -7.34 7.71 1.28
CA PHE A 212 -8.73 8.15 1.20
C PHE A 212 -8.75 9.60 0.72
N VAL A 213 -9.40 9.83 -0.42
CA VAL A 213 -9.68 11.17 -0.94
C VAL A 213 -11.20 11.35 -0.92
N SER A 214 -11.71 12.15 0.02
CA SER A 214 -13.12 12.53 0.07
C SER A 214 -13.34 13.93 -0.50
N GLY A 215 -14.27 14.06 -1.44
CA GLY A 215 -14.82 15.33 -1.89
C GLY A 215 -16.22 15.54 -1.30
N THR A 216 -16.47 16.68 -0.66
CA THR A 216 -17.81 17.09 -0.23
C THR A 216 -18.44 18.02 -1.28
N SER A 217 -19.63 17.70 -1.73
CA SER A 217 -20.50 18.56 -2.53
C SER A 217 -21.28 19.48 -1.58
N GLY A 218 -21.01 20.80 -1.63
CA GLY A 218 -21.77 21.79 -0.86
C GLY A 218 -21.45 23.25 -1.21
N VAL A 219 -22.34 23.86 -2.00
CA VAL A 219 -22.74 25.29 -2.21
C VAL A 219 -21.68 26.42 -2.25
N SER A 220 -20.41 26.20 -1.89
CA SER A 220 -19.38 27.26 -1.74
C SER A 220 -18.15 27.13 -2.64
N GLN A 221 -18.20 26.32 -3.70
CA GLN A 221 -17.11 26.14 -4.67
C GLN A 221 -15.69 25.98 -4.05
N ARG A 222 -15.57 25.25 -2.93
CA ARG A 222 -14.27 24.83 -2.38
C ARG A 222 -14.16 23.31 -2.28
N THR A 223 -13.11 22.80 -2.90
CA THR A 223 -12.79 21.39 -3.19
C THR A 223 -12.06 20.70 -2.04
N LEU A 224 -12.47 19.45 -1.77
CA LEU A 224 -11.76 18.40 -1.03
C LEU A 224 -11.49 18.69 0.46
N ALA A 225 -12.37 18.18 1.33
CA ALA A 225 -12.11 18.08 2.76
C ALA A 225 -11.49 16.70 3.05
N THR A 226 -10.25 16.68 3.55
CA THR A 226 -9.67 15.47 4.15
C THR A 226 -10.32 15.23 5.51
N PRO A 227 -10.77 14.00 5.86
CA PRO A 227 -11.33 13.70 7.17
C PRO A 227 -10.32 13.97 8.29
N ARG A 228 -10.77 14.27 9.52
CA ARG A 228 -9.88 14.45 10.67
C ARG A 228 -9.46 13.10 11.26
N LYS A 229 -8.33 13.07 11.98
CA LYS A 229 -7.74 11.84 12.56
C LYS A 229 -8.67 11.17 13.60
N ASP A 230 -9.48 11.96 14.30
CA ASP A 230 -10.49 11.57 15.28
C ASP A 230 -11.82 11.11 14.64
N GLU A 231 -12.05 11.40 13.36
CA GLU A 231 -13.22 10.91 12.61
C GLU A 231 -13.02 9.47 12.08
N PHE A 232 -11.86 8.86 12.35
CA PHE A 232 -11.45 7.56 11.79
C PHE A 232 -11.08 6.53 12.86
N ASN A 233 -11.77 6.57 14.01
CA ASN A 233 -11.96 5.37 14.81
C ASN A 233 -13.21 4.66 14.27
N TRP A 234 -13.07 3.43 13.79
CA TRP A 234 -14.19 2.65 13.23
C TRP A 234 -15.37 2.50 14.22
N ASN A 235 -15.11 2.67 15.53
CA ASN A 235 -16.12 2.66 16.58
C ASN A 235 -16.83 4.00 16.81
N ASP A 236 -16.28 5.14 16.37
CA ASP A 236 -16.80 6.48 16.70
C ASP A 236 -17.64 7.12 15.58
N TYR A 237 -17.73 6.49 14.39
CA TYR A 237 -18.54 7.00 13.27
C TYR A 237 -20.06 7.01 13.52
N LEU A 238 -20.51 6.60 14.71
CA LEU A 238 -21.90 6.74 15.18
C LEU A 238 -22.18 8.06 15.90
N LYS A 239 -21.21 8.96 16.10
CA LYS A 239 -21.46 10.21 16.82
C LYS A 239 -20.86 11.45 16.13
N GLN A 240 -21.78 12.20 15.54
CA GLN A 240 -21.88 13.67 15.55
C GLN A 240 -21.40 14.48 14.33
N ASN A 241 -22.29 15.41 13.97
CA ASN A 241 -22.10 16.56 13.10
C ASN A 241 -21.16 17.61 13.73
N ALA A 242 -20.25 18.19 12.94
CA ALA A 242 -20.06 19.64 12.77
C ALA A 242 -18.71 20.00 12.12
N LYS A 243 -18.81 20.77 11.02
CA LYS A 243 -17.98 21.93 10.62
C LYS A 243 -16.47 21.93 10.98
N ILE A 244 -15.59 21.98 9.96
CA ILE A 244 -14.63 23.09 9.65
C ILE A 244 -13.51 22.68 8.66
N LYS A 245 -13.06 23.71 7.93
CA LYS A 245 -11.92 23.91 7.01
C LYS A 245 -10.56 23.34 7.45
N GLY A 246 -9.74 22.93 6.46
CA GLY A 246 -8.27 22.93 6.56
C GLY A 246 -7.58 21.77 5.84
N LYS A 247 -6.65 22.06 4.93
CA LYS A 247 -5.90 21.11 4.09
C LYS A 247 -4.82 20.36 4.87
N LYS A 248 -4.88 19.01 4.93
CA LYS A 248 -3.71 18.11 5.00
C LYS A 248 -4.09 16.75 4.41
N THR A 249 -3.39 16.29 3.36
CA THR A 249 -3.49 14.92 2.83
C THR A 249 -3.17 13.92 3.95
N GLN A 250 -4.12 13.05 4.30
CA GLN A 250 -3.89 11.99 5.29
C GLN A 250 -3.63 10.67 4.59
N ARG A 251 -2.51 10.04 4.94
CA ARG A 251 -2.17 8.67 4.57
C ARG A 251 -2.48 7.79 5.76
N THR A 252 -3.31 6.77 5.56
CA THR A 252 -3.60 5.78 6.61
C THR A 252 -2.94 4.48 6.20
N ALA A 253 -1.80 4.17 6.84
CA ALA A 253 -1.21 2.84 6.76
C ALA A 253 -1.92 1.94 7.77
N THR A 254 -2.41 0.79 7.33
CA THR A 254 -2.80 -0.34 8.18
C THR A 254 -1.67 -1.37 8.12
N LEU A 255 -1.14 -1.74 9.27
CA LEU A 255 -0.09 -2.74 9.36
C LEU A 255 -0.73 -4.11 9.61
N VAL A 256 -0.38 -5.11 8.81
CA VAL A 256 -0.70 -6.50 9.12
C VAL A 256 0.58 -7.18 9.58
N CYS A 257 0.74 -7.30 10.90
CA CYS A 257 1.74 -8.17 11.51
C CYS A 257 1.15 -9.56 11.71
N ARG A 258 1.79 -10.59 11.15
CA ARG A 258 1.47 -11.97 11.48
C ARG A 258 2.10 -12.32 12.84
N ARG A 259 1.39 -13.13 13.63
CA ARG A 259 1.92 -13.78 14.83
C ARG A 259 2.66 -15.04 14.44
#